data_AF-A0A955XBY9-F1
#
_entry.id   AF-A0A955XBY9-F1
#
_cell.length_a   1.000
_cell.length_b   1.000
_cell.length_c   1.000
_cell.angle_alpha   90.00
_cell.angle_beta   90.00
_cell.angle_gamma   90.00
#
_symmetry.space_group_name_H-M   'P 1'
#
loop_
_entity.id
_entity.type
_entity.pdbx_description
1 polymer ?
#
loop_
_entity_poly.entity_id
_entity_poly.type
_entity_poly.pdbx_seq_one_letter_code
_entity_poly.pdbx_strand_id
1 'polypeptide(L)'
;LQQLARLRGQGDVVVFGAGHGAPAAEGAPAALELWGPQDRLDVPELARALDKKPGGGRVALVLGHCHSGAFADVMFVGADPEVGLAEPTRCVLAAVPADREAAGCTPDMDDTGAQAYVASIAEALTRKESDLDRDGRISLAEAHAFAKIHDGTVDVPVSSSELWLSARVGAQAPDITTVSLADLLEQARPTERAVMQAVLPKRMRWSSPGRVAKAADGLAEQISVLGEQIQQLAERREEVRRSLVDAVLLKWPELTNPYHPRARALLAGDAAEVVTFVKRQRRLDQLMAMDRSISALDHRLLLHQRRAARLERWLRAAQRVANEAALRAGGDTARVAALDALNACEALAPVKTPGAPPASP
;
A
#
# COMPACT_ATOMS: atom_id res chain seq x y z
N LEU A 1 9.57 20.22 -6.58
CA LEU A 1 9.46 21.04 -5.33
C LEU A 1 9.20 22.53 -5.58
N GLN A 2 9.99 23.24 -6.41
CA GLN A 2 9.78 24.68 -6.66
C GLN A 2 8.39 25.02 -7.23
N GLN A 3 7.87 24.20 -8.14
CA GLN A 3 6.52 24.35 -8.71
C GLN A 3 5.42 24.12 -7.67
N LEU A 4 5.57 23.11 -6.80
CA LEU A 4 4.65 22.83 -5.70
C LEU A 4 4.55 24.03 -4.74
N ALA A 5 5.71 24.61 -4.40
CA ALA A 5 5.77 25.80 -3.56
C ALA A 5 5.13 27.04 -4.21
N ARG A 6 5.13 27.15 -5.54
CA ARG A 6 4.44 28.21 -6.29
C ARG A 6 2.92 28.03 -6.27
N LEU A 7 2.44 26.81 -6.53
CA LEU A 7 1.01 26.50 -6.60
C LEU A 7 0.30 26.69 -5.25
N ARG A 8 0.97 26.38 -4.13
CA ARG A 8 0.40 26.60 -2.78
C ARG A 8 0.11 28.08 -2.48
N GLY A 9 0.83 29.00 -3.11
CA GLY A 9 0.55 30.43 -3.00
C GLY A 9 -0.78 30.86 -3.66
N GLN A 10 -1.45 29.95 -4.36
CA GLN A 10 -2.65 30.22 -5.17
C GLN A 10 -3.90 29.47 -4.66
N GLY A 11 -3.78 28.61 -3.65
CA GLY A 11 -4.88 27.82 -3.10
C GLY A 11 -4.42 26.44 -2.62
N ASP A 12 -5.39 25.57 -2.33
CA ASP A 12 -5.13 24.16 -2.00
C ASP A 12 -4.46 23.43 -3.17
N VAL A 13 -3.57 22.48 -2.86
CA VAL A 13 -2.85 21.68 -3.85
C VAL A 13 -3.04 20.19 -3.60
N VAL A 14 -3.39 19.46 -4.64
CA VAL A 14 -3.43 18.00 -4.64
C VAL A 14 -2.31 17.49 -5.55
N VAL A 15 -1.49 16.56 -5.03
CA VAL A 15 -0.39 15.93 -5.76
C VAL A 15 -0.64 14.44 -5.84
N PHE A 16 -0.65 13.89 -7.05
CA PHE A 16 -0.64 12.45 -7.27
C PHE A 16 0.80 11.98 -7.49
N GLY A 17 1.25 11.03 -6.68
CA GLY A 17 2.59 10.47 -6.73
C GLY A 17 2.56 8.97 -7.01
N ALA A 18 3.26 8.55 -8.06
CA ALA A 18 3.53 7.15 -8.38
C ALA A 18 5.01 7.01 -8.75
N GLY A 19 5.63 5.90 -8.36
CA GLY A 19 7.06 5.64 -8.54
C GLY A 19 7.55 4.49 -7.68
N HIS A 20 8.86 4.39 -7.49
CA HIS A 20 9.47 3.42 -6.59
C HIS A 20 9.68 4.05 -5.21
N GLY A 21 9.24 3.35 -4.16
CA GLY A 21 9.42 3.79 -2.79
C GLY A 21 10.41 2.89 -2.07
N ALA A 22 11.33 3.49 -1.33
CA ALA A 22 12.26 2.80 -0.45
C ALA A 22 11.77 2.90 1.01
N PRO A 23 11.85 1.81 1.80
CA PRO A 23 11.51 1.84 3.21
C PRO A 23 12.50 2.72 3.99
N ALA A 24 12.09 3.11 5.20
CA ALA A 24 13.05 3.60 6.17
C ALA A 24 14.00 2.46 6.57
N ALA A 25 15.28 2.78 6.71
CA ALA A 25 16.33 1.87 7.16
C ALA A 25 17.15 2.53 8.28
N GLU A 26 18.05 1.78 8.91
CA GLU A 26 18.90 2.33 9.97
C GLU A 26 19.68 3.55 9.44
N GLY A 27 19.40 4.73 10.01
CA GLY A 27 20.01 6.00 9.61
C GLY A 27 19.49 6.61 8.29
N ALA A 28 18.47 6.02 7.65
CA ALA A 28 17.91 6.53 6.40
C ALA A 28 16.37 6.63 6.44
N PRO A 29 15.78 7.81 6.23
CA PRO A 29 14.33 7.95 6.14
C PRO A 29 13.76 7.23 4.90
N ALA A 30 12.46 6.93 4.93
CA ALA A 30 11.75 6.48 3.75
C ALA A 30 11.83 7.54 2.64
N ALA A 31 11.86 7.08 1.39
CA ALA A 31 12.10 7.95 0.25
C ALA A 31 11.37 7.49 -1.02
N LEU A 32 11.11 8.45 -1.90
CA LEU A 32 10.69 8.20 -3.27
C LEU A 32 11.95 8.24 -4.15
N GLU A 33 12.19 7.18 -4.92
CA GLU A 33 13.26 7.15 -5.91
C GLU A 33 12.85 7.97 -7.14
N LEU A 34 13.77 8.80 -7.62
CA LEU A 34 13.60 9.66 -8.78
C LEU A 34 14.35 9.09 -9.98
N TRP A 35 14.35 9.83 -11.09
CA TRP A 35 14.89 9.35 -12.37
C TRP A 35 16.42 9.19 -12.39
N GLY A 36 17.14 9.91 -11.54
CA GLY A 36 18.59 9.77 -11.42
C GLY A 36 18.95 8.53 -10.58
N PRO A 37 20.08 7.87 -10.87
CA PRO A 37 20.46 6.59 -10.24
C PRO A 37 20.67 6.68 -8.72
N GLN A 38 20.81 7.89 -8.18
CA GLN A 38 20.92 8.17 -6.74
C GLN A 38 19.97 9.28 -6.29
N ASP A 39 19.12 9.76 -7.19
CA ASP A 39 18.21 10.86 -6.90
C ASP A 39 17.04 10.30 -6.10
N ARG A 40 16.82 10.87 -4.92
CA ARG A 40 15.72 10.47 -4.04
C ARG A 40 15.13 11.69 -3.38
N LEU A 41 13.85 11.62 -3.08
CA LEU A 41 13.14 12.61 -2.27
C LEU A 41 12.70 11.94 -0.98
N ASP A 42 13.40 12.26 0.11
CA ASP A 42 13.02 11.74 1.42
C ASP A 42 11.94 12.56 2.12
N VAL A 43 11.28 11.94 3.11
CA VAL A 43 10.17 12.54 3.85
C VAL A 43 10.58 13.84 4.56
N PRO A 44 11.68 13.90 5.32
CA PRO A 44 12.13 15.16 5.94
C PRO A 44 12.50 16.25 4.93
N GLU A 45 13.12 15.92 3.79
CA GLU A 45 13.44 16.86 2.71
C GLU A 45 12.17 17.46 2.13
N LEU A 46 11.18 16.63 1.82
CA LEU A 46 9.87 17.08 1.33
C LEU A 46 9.19 18.00 2.34
N ALA A 47 9.14 17.60 3.63
CA ALA A 47 8.53 18.40 4.68
C ALA A 47 9.23 19.76 4.83
N ARG A 48 10.56 19.79 4.92
CA ARG A 48 11.34 21.05 5.00
C ARG A 48 11.16 21.93 3.76
N ALA A 49 11.05 21.33 2.58
CA ALA A 49 10.76 22.09 1.35
C ALA A 49 9.37 22.73 1.41
N LEU A 50 8.39 22.03 1.98
CA LEU A 50 7.05 22.56 2.23
C LEU A 50 7.05 23.60 3.36
N ASP A 51 7.93 23.52 4.37
CA ASP A 51 7.98 24.52 5.45
C ASP A 51 8.47 25.90 4.99
N LYS A 52 9.41 25.95 4.04
CA LYS A 52 10.11 27.17 3.60
C LYS A 52 9.25 28.29 2.99
N LYS A 53 7.97 28.06 2.70
CA LYS A 53 7.10 29.08 2.09
C LYS A 53 5.67 28.97 2.60
N PRO A 54 5.23 29.59 3.69
CA PRO A 54 3.82 29.55 4.09
C PRO A 54 2.94 30.16 2.99
N GLY A 55 2.44 29.33 2.07
CA GLY A 55 1.30 29.66 1.23
C GLY A 55 0.04 29.32 2.01
N GLY A 56 -1.10 29.94 1.70
CA GLY A 56 -2.31 29.76 2.54
C GLY A 56 -3.02 28.42 2.35
N GLY A 57 -2.79 27.70 1.25
CA GLY A 57 -3.55 26.49 0.92
C GLY A 57 -3.00 25.19 1.50
N ARG A 58 -3.90 24.24 1.78
CA ARG A 58 -3.58 22.88 2.24
C ARG A 58 -2.87 22.09 1.14
N VAL A 59 -2.15 21.04 1.53
CA VAL A 59 -1.48 20.12 0.59
C VAL A 59 -1.91 18.69 0.85
N ALA A 60 -2.59 18.08 -0.13
CA ALA A 60 -2.90 16.65 -0.10
C ALA A 60 -1.99 15.87 -1.06
N LEU A 61 -1.36 14.81 -0.57
CA LEU A 61 -0.58 13.87 -1.38
C LEU A 61 -1.34 12.54 -1.50
N VAL A 62 -1.59 12.09 -2.73
CA VAL A 62 -2.15 10.76 -3.02
C VAL A 62 -1.03 9.90 -3.57
N LEU A 63 -0.58 8.90 -2.81
CA LEU A 63 0.66 8.17 -3.07
C LEU A 63 0.40 6.68 -3.32
N GLY A 64 0.81 6.19 -4.49
CA GLY A 64 0.56 4.82 -4.97
C GLY A 64 1.76 3.88 -4.92
N HIS A 65 2.85 4.26 -4.26
CA HIS A 65 4.10 3.49 -4.25
C HIS A 65 4.30 2.68 -2.96
N CYS A 66 5.28 1.79 -2.99
CA CYS A 66 5.70 0.97 -1.86
C CYS A 66 6.15 1.87 -0.69
N HIS A 67 5.82 1.49 0.55
CA HIS A 67 6.09 2.27 1.78
C HIS A 67 5.48 3.67 1.81
N SER A 68 4.48 3.98 0.97
CA SER A 68 3.88 5.32 0.86
C SER A 68 3.29 5.86 2.16
N GLY A 69 2.85 5.00 3.09
CA GLY A 69 2.38 5.42 4.41
C GLY A 69 3.42 6.15 5.26
N ALA A 70 4.73 5.93 5.01
CA ALA A 70 5.80 6.64 5.70
C ALA A 70 5.81 8.15 5.39
N PHE A 71 5.25 8.54 4.25
CA PHE A 71 5.13 9.96 3.89
C PHE A 71 4.08 10.69 4.71
N ALA A 72 3.25 10.01 5.50
CA ALA A 72 2.26 10.67 6.35
C ALA A 72 2.88 11.68 7.33
N ASP A 73 4.14 11.48 7.73
CA ASP A 73 4.85 12.39 8.63
C ASP A 73 5.07 13.79 8.03
N VAL A 74 4.91 13.99 6.71
CA VAL A 74 4.88 15.35 6.13
C VAL A 74 3.76 16.22 6.70
N MET A 75 2.77 15.63 7.39
CA MET A 75 1.76 16.36 8.16
C MET A 75 2.36 17.21 9.28
N PHE A 76 3.57 16.86 9.74
CA PHE A 76 4.30 17.59 10.78
C PHE A 76 5.33 18.55 10.20
N VAL A 77 5.64 19.60 10.95
CA VAL A 77 6.75 20.52 10.62
C VAL A 77 8.06 19.73 10.60
N GLY A 78 8.83 19.83 9.52
CA GLY A 78 10.09 19.10 9.35
C GLY A 78 9.97 17.58 9.32
N ALA A 79 8.75 17.04 9.23
CA ALA A 79 8.43 15.62 9.46
C ALA A 79 8.75 15.13 10.89
N ASP A 80 8.59 16.01 11.89
CA ASP A 80 8.85 15.70 13.30
C ASP A 80 7.56 15.77 14.14
N PRO A 81 7.05 14.63 14.66
CA PRO A 81 5.81 14.59 15.43
C PRO A 81 5.86 15.39 16.75
N GLU A 82 7.06 15.69 17.27
CA GLU A 82 7.26 16.46 18.49
C GLU A 82 7.11 17.97 18.26
N VAL A 83 7.32 18.46 17.03
CA VAL A 83 7.15 19.87 16.69
C VAL A 83 5.67 20.23 16.49
N GLY A 84 4.87 19.27 16.04
CA GLY A 84 3.43 19.43 15.81
C GLY A 84 3.05 19.56 14.34
N LEU A 85 1.73 19.69 14.09
CA LEU A 85 1.19 19.75 12.73
C LEU A 85 1.70 20.99 11.99
N ALA A 86 1.97 20.80 10.70
CA ALA A 86 2.38 21.88 9.82
C ALA A 86 1.19 22.78 9.45
N GLU A 87 1.47 24.09 9.36
CA GLU A 87 0.54 25.10 8.88
C GLU A 87 1.04 25.72 7.56
N PRO A 88 0.22 25.77 6.49
CA PRO A 88 -1.11 25.16 6.37
C PRO A 88 -1.06 23.63 6.43
N THR A 89 -2.19 23.01 6.83
CA THR A 89 -2.31 21.56 7.01
C THR A 89 -1.91 20.77 5.77
N ARG A 90 -1.21 19.65 6.01
CA ARG A 90 -0.79 18.70 4.97
C ARG A 90 -1.32 17.32 5.33
N CYS A 91 -1.73 16.57 4.33
CA CYS A 91 -2.26 15.22 4.50
C CYS A 91 -1.79 14.29 3.39
N VAL A 92 -1.76 13.00 3.71
CA VAL A 92 -1.38 11.93 2.80
C VAL A 92 -2.47 10.86 2.78
N LEU A 93 -2.78 10.38 1.59
CA LEU A 93 -3.61 9.22 1.32
C LEU A 93 -2.75 8.21 0.56
N ALA A 94 -2.30 7.17 1.26
CA ALA A 94 -1.31 6.22 0.77
C ALA A 94 -1.94 4.87 0.44
N ALA A 95 -1.35 4.16 -0.53
CA ALA A 95 -1.76 2.81 -0.93
C ALA A 95 -1.53 1.76 0.17
N VAL A 96 -0.47 1.94 0.97
CA VAL A 96 -0.03 0.97 1.97
C VAL A 96 0.58 1.67 3.20
N PRO A 97 0.62 1.00 4.38
CA PRO A 97 1.36 1.47 5.54
C PRO A 97 2.88 1.53 5.29
N ALA A 98 3.62 2.17 6.20
CA ALA A 98 5.07 2.39 6.07
C ALA A 98 5.89 1.10 5.99
N ASP A 99 5.43 0.01 6.63
CA ASP A 99 6.11 -1.28 6.72
C ASP A 99 5.75 -2.24 5.57
N ARG A 100 5.04 -1.77 4.53
CA ARG A 100 4.55 -2.63 3.45
C ARG A 100 4.90 -2.14 2.06
N GLU A 101 5.10 -3.12 1.18
CA GLU A 101 5.14 -2.92 -0.25
C GLU A 101 3.71 -2.83 -0.81
N ALA A 102 3.53 -1.96 -1.82
CA ALA A 102 2.29 -1.87 -2.58
C ALA A 102 2.25 -2.96 -3.65
N ALA A 103 1.06 -3.28 -4.17
CA ALA A 103 0.82 -4.29 -5.18
C ALA A 103 1.64 -4.09 -6.47
N GLY A 104 2.02 -2.84 -6.77
CA GLY A 104 2.94 -2.54 -7.87
C GLY A 104 4.35 -3.14 -7.73
N CYS A 105 4.74 -3.56 -6.52
CA CYS A 105 5.99 -4.26 -6.23
C CYS A 105 5.78 -5.79 -6.04
N THR A 106 4.55 -6.29 -6.09
CA THR A 106 4.23 -7.70 -5.83
C THR A 106 3.90 -8.44 -7.14
N PRO A 107 3.80 -9.79 -7.14
CA PRO A 107 3.36 -10.55 -8.31
C PRO A 107 1.95 -10.19 -8.82
N ASP A 108 1.21 -9.29 -8.15
CA ASP A 108 -0.07 -8.75 -8.64
C ASP A 108 0.06 -8.08 -10.02
N MET A 109 1.27 -7.68 -10.44
CA MET A 109 1.52 -7.04 -11.75
C MET A 109 1.18 -7.92 -12.97
N ASP A 110 1.17 -9.24 -12.82
CA ASP A 110 0.78 -10.16 -13.90
C ASP A 110 -0.75 -10.33 -14.00
N ASP A 111 -1.52 -9.82 -13.03
CA ASP A 111 -2.98 -9.83 -13.05
C ASP A 111 -3.52 -8.62 -13.81
N THR A 112 -3.94 -8.84 -15.06
CA THR A 112 -4.59 -7.82 -15.90
C THR A 112 -5.83 -7.15 -15.29
N GLY A 113 -6.40 -7.74 -14.22
CA GLY A 113 -7.53 -7.17 -13.46
C GLY A 113 -7.13 -6.39 -12.20
N ALA A 114 -5.85 -6.34 -11.83
CA ALA A 114 -5.37 -5.57 -10.68
C ALA A 114 -5.38 -4.07 -11.00
N GLN A 115 -6.23 -3.31 -10.30
CA GLN A 115 -6.24 -1.85 -10.38
C GLN A 115 -5.36 -1.28 -9.27
N ALA A 116 -4.24 -0.67 -9.65
CA ALA A 116 -3.36 0.03 -8.71
C ALA A 116 -4.14 1.12 -7.95
N TYR A 117 -3.80 1.35 -6.68
CA TYR A 117 -4.47 2.32 -5.79
C TYR A 117 -4.78 3.68 -6.44
N VAL A 118 -3.81 4.32 -7.11
CA VAL A 118 -4.01 5.63 -7.76
C VAL A 118 -5.03 5.56 -8.90
N ALA A 119 -5.10 4.44 -9.63
CA ALA A 119 -6.13 4.23 -10.64
C ALA A 119 -7.52 4.11 -10.00
N SER A 120 -7.64 3.43 -8.87
CA SER A 120 -8.88 3.35 -8.10
C SER A 120 -9.34 4.73 -7.59
N ILE A 121 -8.42 5.59 -7.14
CA ILE A 121 -8.73 6.99 -6.78
C ILE A 121 -9.25 7.76 -8.00
N ALA A 122 -8.56 7.67 -9.14
CA ALA A 122 -8.95 8.36 -10.36
C ALA A 122 -10.34 7.89 -10.86
N GLU A 123 -10.62 6.59 -10.78
CA GLU A 123 -11.94 6.03 -11.09
C GLU A 123 -13.00 6.63 -10.16
N ALA A 124 -12.76 6.61 -8.85
CA ALA A 124 -13.72 7.11 -7.85
C ALA A 124 -14.14 8.56 -8.11
N LEU A 125 -13.19 9.43 -8.45
CA LEU A 125 -13.44 10.86 -8.73
C LEU A 125 -14.37 11.11 -9.93
N THR A 126 -14.67 10.08 -10.73
CA THR A 126 -15.60 10.16 -11.87
C THR A 126 -16.93 9.46 -11.63
N ARG A 127 -17.07 8.73 -10.52
CA ARG A 127 -18.21 7.85 -10.24
C ARG A 127 -19.11 8.46 -9.18
N LYS A 128 -20.34 8.77 -9.55
CA LYS A 128 -21.36 9.34 -8.64
C LYS A 128 -21.60 8.47 -7.40
N GLU A 129 -21.42 7.15 -7.50
CA GLU A 129 -21.58 6.25 -6.35
C GLU A 129 -20.50 6.44 -5.26
N SER A 130 -19.44 7.18 -5.57
CA SER A 130 -18.37 7.53 -4.63
C SER A 130 -18.70 8.75 -3.78
N ASP A 131 -19.78 9.49 -4.07
CA ASP A 131 -20.31 10.55 -3.20
C ASP A 131 -21.06 9.88 -2.03
N LEU A 132 -20.31 9.56 -0.97
CA LEU A 132 -20.74 8.76 0.17
C LEU A 132 -21.53 9.59 1.18
N ASP A 133 -21.25 10.90 1.28
CA ASP A 133 -21.98 11.81 2.16
C ASP A 133 -23.14 12.56 1.46
N ARG A 134 -23.22 12.46 0.13
CA ARG A 134 -24.26 13.03 -0.74
C ARG A 134 -24.25 14.55 -0.78
N ASP A 135 -23.10 15.18 -0.62
CA ASP A 135 -22.93 16.63 -0.76
C ASP A 135 -22.87 17.10 -2.22
N GLY A 136 -22.87 16.16 -3.16
CA GLY A 136 -22.84 16.41 -4.60
C GLY A 136 -21.44 16.60 -5.16
N ARG A 137 -20.38 16.41 -4.37
CA ARG A 137 -18.96 16.45 -4.73
C ARG A 137 -18.32 15.13 -4.32
N ILE A 138 -17.12 14.87 -4.83
CA ILE A 138 -16.35 13.68 -4.44
C ILE A 138 -15.02 14.17 -3.88
N SER A 139 -14.86 13.98 -2.58
CA SER A 139 -13.64 14.28 -1.86
C SER A 139 -12.56 13.22 -2.05
N LEU A 140 -11.30 13.56 -1.74
CA LEU A 140 -10.23 12.58 -1.73
C LEU A 140 -10.43 11.50 -0.65
N ALA A 141 -11.04 11.85 0.49
CA ALA A 141 -11.40 10.89 1.54
C ALA A 141 -12.41 9.84 1.04
N GLU A 142 -13.40 10.27 0.26
CA GLU A 142 -14.37 9.37 -0.38
C GLU A 142 -13.73 8.53 -1.49
N ALA A 143 -12.88 9.12 -2.31
CA ALA A 143 -12.10 8.37 -3.29
C ALA A 143 -11.20 7.33 -2.62
N HIS A 144 -10.58 7.66 -1.49
CA HIS A 144 -9.78 6.74 -0.69
C HIS A 144 -10.63 5.61 -0.08
N ALA A 145 -11.83 5.92 0.41
CA ALA A 145 -12.79 4.90 0.88
C ALA A 145 -13.23 3.98 -0.27
N PHE A 146 -13.47 4.52 -1.47
CA PHE A 146 -13.74 3.75 -2.68
C PHE A 146 -12.58 2.79 -2.98
N ALA A 147 -11.33 3.27 -2.96
CA ALA A 147 -10.16 2.42 -3.14
C ALA A 147 -10.10 1.30 -2.08
N LYS A 148 -10.33 1.61 -0.79
CA LYS A 148 -10.39 0.60 0.28
C LYS A 148 -11.43 -0.50 -0.01
N ILE A 149 -12.58 -0.15 -0.58
CA ILE A 149 -13.68 -1.08 -0.89
C ILE A 149 -13.41 -1.92 -2.15
N HIS A 150 -12.93 -1.28 -3.21
CA HIS A 150 -12.92 -1.84 -4.56
C HIS A 150 -11.58 -2.43 -4.99
N ASP A 151 -10.48 -2.03 -4.35
CA ASP A 151 -9.16 -2.51 -4.68
C ASP A 151 -9.07 -4.04 -4.47
N GLY A 152 -8.77 -4.75 -5.55
CA GLY A 152 -8.66 -6.22 -5.59
C GLY A 152 -7.31 -6.78 -5.16
N THR A 153 -6.33 -5.92 -4.89
CA THR A 153 -4.94 -6.26 -4.62
C THR A 153 -4.65 -6.49 -3.14
N VAL A 154 -3.37 -6.70 -2.79
CA VAL A 154 -2.89 -6.81 -1.41
C VAL A 154 -2.75 -5.48 -0.67
N ASP A 155 -2.98 -4.34 -1.33
CA ASP A 155 -2.83 -3.02 -0.73
C ASP A 155 -3.72 -2.83 0.50
N VAL A 156 -3.26 -2.04 1.48
CA VAL A 156 -4.04 -1.68 2.67
C VAL A 156 -3.95 -0.16 2.84
N PRO A 157 -4.80 0.59 2.13
CA PRO A 157 -4.66 2.05 2.11
C PRO A 157 -4.79 2.67 3.50
N VAL A 158 -4.00 3.71 3.76
CA VAL A 158 -3.98 4.46 5.03
C VAL A 158 -4.01 5.96 4.77
N SER A 159 -4.47 6.73 5.76
CA SER A 159 -4.53 8.19 5.71
C SER A 159 -3.76 8.84 6.86
N SER A 160 -3.35 10.10 6.71
CA SER A 160 -2.70 10.87 7.77
C SER A 160 -3.55 10.93 9.04
N SER A 161 -4.86 11.15 8.93
CA SER A 161 -5.79 11.15 10.06
C SER A 161 -5.83 9.80 10.78
N GLU A 162 -5.84 8.69 10.05
CA GLU A 162 -5.80 7.33 10.61
C GLU A 162 -4.50 7.09 11.40
N LEU A 163 -3.36 7.42 10.78
CA LEU A 163 -2.04 7.21 11.38
C LEU A 163 -1.79 8.13 12.56
N TRP A 164 -2.16 9.41 12.44
CA TRP A 164 -2.09 10.39 13.54
C TRP A 164 -2.92 9.93 14.73
N LEU A 165 -4.16 9.48 14.48
CA LEU A 165 -5.07 9.04 15.51
C LEU A 165 -4.56 7.76 16.20
N SER A 166 -4.06 6.80 15.44
CA SER A 166 -3.45 5.58 15.98
C SER A 166 -2.25 5.90 16.88
N ALA A 167 -1.39 6.83 16.47
CA ALA A 167 -0.22 7.24 17.25
C ALA A 167 -0.59 7.99 18.55
N ARG A 168 -1.65 8.81 18.54
CA ARG A 168 -2.04 9.64 19.69
C ARG A 168 -2.92 8.94 20.72
N VAL A 169 -3.72 7.97 20.28
CA VAL A 169 -4.51 7.14 21.20
C VAL A 169 -3.64 5.99 21.74
N GLY A 170 -2.70 5.45 20.95
CA GLY A 170 -1.63 4.57 21.43
C GLY A 170 -2.13 3.42 22.34
N ALA A 171 -1.54 3.29 23.52
CA ALA A 171 -1.92 2.27 24.51
C ALA A 171 -3.34 2.42 25.08
N GLN A 172 -4.00 3.56 24.87
CA GLN A 172 -5.38 3.83 25.27
C GLN A 172 -6.37 3.46 24.16
N ALA A 173 -5.89 2.89 23.04
CA ALA A 173 -6.75 2.48 21.93
C ALA A 173 -7.78 1.46 22.42
N PRO A 174 -9.07 1.68 22.16
CA PRO A 174 -10.08 0.69 22.50
C PRO A 174 -9.81 -0.62 21.78
N ASP A 175 -9.97 -1.73 22.50
CA ASP A 175 -10.00 -3.05 21.87
C ASP A 175 -11.31 -3.18 21.08
N ILE A 176 -11.23 -2.98 19.77
CA ILE A 176 -12.39 -3.07 18.88
C ILE A 176 -13.08 -4.42 18.91
N THR A 177 -12.42 -5.50 19.33
CA THR A 177 -13.05 -6.83 19.40
C THR A 177 -14.17 -6.89 20.45
N THR A 178 -14.16 -5.95 21.40
CA THR A 178 -15.16 -5.78 22.45
C THR A 178 -16.29 -4.81 22.10
N VAL A 179 -16.13 -4.02 21.03
CA VAL A 179 -17.12 -3.02 20.60
C VAL A 179 -18.14 -3.66 19.67
N SER A 180 -19.42 -3.29 19.80
CA SER A 180 -20.44 -3.82 18.89
C SER A 180 -20.35 -3.18 17.50
N LEU A 181 -20.69 -3.93 16.46
CA LEU A 181 -20.76 -3.39 15.10
C LEU A 181 -21.80 -2.25 14.99
N ALA A 182 -22.89 -2.32 15.76
CA ALA A 182 -23.92 -1.28 15.74
C ALA A 182 -23.36 0.05 16.24
N ASP A 183 -22.64 0.05 17.38
CA ASP A 183 -22.05 1.25 17.95
C ASP A 183 -20.98 1.85 17.03
N LEU A 184 -20.15 1.00 16.41
CA LEU A 184 -19.18 1.42 15.41
C LEU A 184 -19.86 2.07 14.21
N LEU A 185 -20.91 1.44 13.67
CA LEU A 185 -21.63 2.01 12.54
C LEU A 185 -22.28 3.33 12.91
N GLU A 186 -22.92 3.45 14.07
CA GLU A 186 -23.56 4.68 14.54
C GLU A 186 -22.58 5.86 14.59
N GLN A 187 -21.37 5.64 15.11
CA GLN A 187 -20.34 6.67 15.29
C GLN A 187 -19.49 6.91 14.03
N ALA A 188 -19.59 6.05 13.02
CA ALA A 188 -18.78 6.14 11.82
C ALA A 188 -19.17 7.33 10.93
N ARG A 189 -18.15 8.04 10.44
CA ARG A 189 -18.25 8.95 9.29
C ARG A 189 -18.73 8.18 8.04
N PRO A 190 -19.28 8.87 7.03
CA PRO A 190 -19.76 8.24 5.80
C PRO A 190 -18.72 7.32 5.13
N THR A 191 -17.46 7.75 5.09
CA THR A 191 -16.31 7.01 4.54
C THR A 191 -16.06 5.69 5.27
N GLU A 192 -15.86 5.72 6.59
CA GLU A 192 -15.61 4.51 7.41
C GLU A 192 -16.81 3.57 7.39
N ARG A 193 -18.02 4.12 7.45
CA ARG A 193 -19.27 3.37 7.39
C ARG A 193 -19.36 2.59 6.08
N ALA A 194 -19.08 3.25 4.95
CA ALA A 194 -19.10 2.61 3.64
C ALA A 194 -18.07 1.47 3.55
N VAL A 195 -16.84 1.71 4.02
CA VAL A 195 -15.79 0.67 4.07
C VAL A 195 -16.27 -0.53 4.89
N MET A 196 -16.76 -0.30 6.11
CA MET A 196 -17.20 -1.38 7.00
C MET A 196 -18.40 -2.18 6.43
N GLN A 197 -19.26 -1.54 5.65
CA GLN A 197 -20.44 -2.19 5.05
C GLN A 197 -20.13 -2.95 3.74
N ALA A 198 -19.09 -2.55 3.01
CA ALA A 198 -18.88 -2.99 1.63
C ALA A 198 -17.63 -3.85 1.41
N VAL A 199 -16.53 -3.65 2.14
CA VAL A 199 -15.23 -4.31 1.86
C VAL A 199 -15.27 -5.82 2.14
N LEU A 200 -16.10 -6.27 3.10
CA LEU A 200 -16.22 -7.68 3.44
C LEU A 200 -17.14 -8.42 2.45
N PRO A 201 -16.86 -9.70 2.17
CA PRO A 201 -17.75 -10.53 1.36
C PRO A 201 -19.14 -10.60 2.01
N LYS A 202 -20.20 -10.74 1.19
CA LYS A 202 -21.61 -10.74 1.64
C LYS A 202 -21.86 -11.60 2.90
N ARG A 203 -21.25 -12.79 2.96
CA ARG A 203 -21.37 -13.74 4.09
C ARG A 203 -20.78 -13.24 5.43
N MET A 204 -19.94 -12.21 5.41
CA MET A 204 -19.25 -11.65 6.58
C MET A 204 -19.64 -10.20 6.89
N ARG A 205 -20.49 -9.54 6.08
CA ARG A 205 -20.81 -8.10 6.21
C ARG A 205 -21.29 -7.66 7.60
N TRP A 206 -21.96 -8.55 8.33
CA TRP A 206 -22.52 -8.27 9.65
C TRP A 206 -21.80 -9.05 10.76
N SER A 207 -20.53 -9.40 10.53
CA SER A 207 -19.70 -10.05 11.55
C SER A 207 -19.30 -9.07 12.63
N SER A 208 -19.23 -9.53 13.88
CA SER A 208 -18.62 -8.74 14.95
C SER A 208 -17.14 -8.49 14.67
N PRO A 209 -16.55 -7.40 15.19
CA PRO A 209 -15.12 -7.14 15.03
C PRO A 209 -14.24 -8.31 15.49
N GLY A 210 -14.55 -8.95 16.62
CA GLY A 210 -13.80 -10.12 17.09
C GLY A 210 -13.82 -11.31 16.12
N ARG A 211 -14.92 -11.52 15.37
CA ARG A 211 -14.98 -12.56 14.33
C ARG A 211 -14.13 -12.20 13.12
N VAL A 212 -14.06 -10.91 12.75
CA VAL A 212 -13.20 -10.44 11.65
C VAL A 212 -11.73 -10.56 12.05
N ALA A 213 -11.37 -10.15 13.27
CA ALA A 213 -10.02 -10.29 13.81
C ALA A 213 -9.54 -11.75 13.80
N LYS A 214 -10.34 -12.66 14.35
CA LYS A 214 -10.03 -14.11 14.34
C LYS A 214 -9.85 -14.68 12.92
N ALA A 215 -10.61 -14.18 11.95
CA ALA A 215 -10.46 -14.59 10.56
C ALA A 215 -9.19 -14.03 9.92
N ALA A 216 -8.76 -12.82 10.30
CA ALA A 216 -7.49 -12.23 9.89
C ALA A 216 -6.32 -13.04 10.49
N ASP A 217 -6.35 -13.36 11.78
CA ASP A 217 -5.32 -14.19 12.43
C ASP A 217 -5.18 -15.56 11.75
N GLY A 218 -6.31 -16.20 11.44
CA GLY A 218 -6.31 -17.49 10.73
C GLY A 218 -5.75 -17.41 9.32
N LEU A 219 -5.87 -16.28 8.63
CA LEU A 219 -5.24 -16.06 7.32
C LEU A 219 -3.75 -15.74 7.46
N ALA A 220 -3.36 -14.97 8.48
CA ALA A 220 -1.96 -14.67 8.77
C ALA A 220 -1.14 -15.96 9.01
N GLU A 221 -1.70 -16.89 9.78
CA GLU A 221 -1.11 -18.21 10.00
C GLU A 221 -0.95 -18.99 8.68
N GLN A 222 -1.99 -19.02 7.84
CA GLN A 222 -1.93 -19.69 6.53
C GLN A 222 -0.91 -19.06 5.58
N ILE A 223 -0.78 -17.73 5.60
CA ILE A 223 0.22 -16.98 4.85
C ILE A 223 1.63 -17.38 5.30
N SER A 224 1.89 -17.43 6.60
CA SER A 224 3.18 -17.86 7.15
C SER A 224 3.55 -19.27 6.70
N VAL A 225 2.62 -20.23 6.87
CA VAL A 225 2.83 -21.63 6.47
C VAL A 225 3.13 -21.77 4.98
N LEU A 226 2.41 -21.05 4.11
CA LEU A 226 2.67 -21.08 2.67
C LEU A 226 4.04 -20.45 2.33
N GLY A 227 4.39 -19.34 2.97
CA GLY A 227 5.70 -18.69 2.79
C GLY A 227 6.85 -19.62 3.14
N GLU A 228 6.77 -20.32 4.27
CA GLU A 228 7.76 -21.31 4.69
C GLU A 228 7.86 -22.48 3.69
N GLN A 229 6.73 -22.98 3.18
CA GLN A 229 6.73 -24.04 2.16
C GLN A 229 7.40 -23.60 0.85
N ILE A 230 7.13 -22.37 0.40
CA ILE A 230 7.76 -21.80 -0.80
C ILE A 230 9.26 -21.68 -0.58
N GLN A 231 9.69 -21.14 0.57
CA GLN A 231 11.11 -21.00 0.90
C GLN A 231 11.84 -22.34 0.90
N GLN A 232 11.31 -23.35 1.61
CA GLN A 232 11.90 -24.68 1.67
C GLN A 232 12.03 -25.32 0.27
N LEU A 233 11.00 -25.15 -0.57
CA LEU A 233 11.01 -25.69 -1.94
C LEU A 233 11.99 -24.93 -2.83
N ALA A 234 12.13 -23.61 -2.67
CA ALA A 234 13.08 -22.78 -3.39
C ALA A 234 14.54 -23.13 -3.04
N GLU A 235 14.82 -23.39 -1.75
CA GLU A 235 16.13 -23.87 -1.28
C GLU A 235 16.46 -25.23 -1.93
N ARG A 236 15.52 -26.18 -1.89
CA ARG A 236 15.70 -27.49 -2.51
C ARG A 236 15.87 -27.40 -4.03
N ARG A 237 15.13 -26.51 -4.68
CA ARG A 237 15.26 -26.23 -6.11
C ARG A 237 16.66 -25.72 -6.44
N GLU A 238 17.20 -24.81 -5.64
CA GLU A 238 18.54 -24.26 -5.82
C GLU A 238 19.63 -25.34 -5.69
N GLU A 239 19.49 -26.29 -4.76
CA GLU A 239 20.37 -27.46 -4.66
C GLU A 239 20.36 -28.32 -5.94
N VAL A 240 19.16 -28.63 -6.46
CA VAL A 240 19.02 -29.42 -7.69
C VAL A 240 19.59 -28.66 -8.89
N ARG A 241 19.38 -27.34 -8.94
CA ARG A 241 19.92 -26.47 -9.98
C ARG A 241 21.45 -26.48 -9.97
N ARG A 242 22.07 -26.31 -8.81
CA ARG A 242 23.53 -26.39 -8.65
C ARG A 242 24.06 -27.74 -9.11
N SER A 243 23.45 -28.84 -8.66
CA SER A 243 23.85 -30.18 -9.08
C SER A 243 23.74 -30.42 -10.59
N LEU A 244 22.74 -29.82 -11.26
CA LEU A 244 22.62 -29.86 -12.72
C LEU A 244 23.71 -29.02 -13.41
N VAL A 245 23.99 -27.82 -12.89
CA VAL A 245 25.07 -26.96 -13.39
C VAL A 245 26.42 -27.66 -13.25
N ASP A 246 26.70 -28.28 -12.10
CA ASP A 246 27.95 -29.03 -11.86
C ASP A 246 28.11 -30.18 -12.86
N ALA A 247 27.03 -30.91 -13.17
CA ALA A 247 27.05 -31.97 -14.17
C ALA A 247 27.35 -31.45 -15.59
N VAL A 248 26.87 -30.24 -15.93
CA VAL A 248 27.20 -29.57 -17.19
C VAL A 248 28.66 -29.12 -17.20
N LEU A 249 29.13 -28.46 -16.14
CA LEU A 249 30.51 -27.98 -16.04
C LEU A 249 31.54 -29.11 -15.99
N LEU A 250 31.17 -30.28 -15.46
CA LEU A 250 32.03 -31.46 -15.51
C LEU A 250 32.27 -31.96 -16.94
N LYS A 251 31.25 -31.88 -17.81
CA LYS A 251 31.35 -32.31 -19.21
C LYS A 251 31.88 -31.20 -20.13
N TRP A 252 31.63 -29.94 -19.82
CA TRP A 252 32.12 -28.77 -20.54
C TRP A 252 32.76 -27.75 -19.59
N PRO A 253 33.98 -28.01 -19.08
CA PRO A 253 34.67 -27.12 -18.15
C PRO A 253 34.92 -25.71 -18.72
N GLU A 254 35.00 -25.59 -20.05
CA GLU A 254 35.21 -24.32 -20.74
C GLU A 254 34.08 -23.31 -20.49
N LEU A 255 32.88 -23.77 -20.10
CA LEU A 255 31.75 -22.92 -19.73
C LEU A 255 31.97 -22.13 -18.42
N THR A 256 32.99 -22.48 -17.63
CA THR A 256 33.39 -21.68 -16.47
C THR A 256 33.94 -20.30 -16.85
N ASN A 257 34.47 -20.15 -18.07
CA ASN A 257 34.96 -18.87 -18.60
C ASN A 257 34.13 -18.45 -19.82
N PRO A 258 33.26 -17.42 -19.71
CA PRO A 258 32.41 -16.99 -20.81
C PRO A 258 33.19 -16.46 -22.03
N TYR A 259 34.47 -16.11 -21.87
CA TYR A 259 35.32 -15.62 -22.96
C TYR A 259 36.06 -16.75 -23.70
N HIS A 260 35.98 -17.99 -23.23
CA HIS A 260 36.61 -19.11 -23.92
C HIS A 260 35.95 -19.32 -25.30
N PRO A 261 36.73 -19.56 -26.39
CA PRO A 261 36.16 -19.70 -27.74
C PRO A 261 35.01 -20.71 -27.83
N ARG A 262 35.16 -21.85 -27.13
CA ARG A 262 34.10 -22.88 -27.04
C ARG A 262 32.84 -22.41 -26.31
N ALA A 263 32.98 -21.66 -25.22
CA ALA A 263 31.83 -21.10 -24.50
C ALA A 263 31.09 -20.07 -25.38
N ARG A 264 31.81 -19.23 -26.11
CA ARG A 264 31.21 -18.28 -27.07
C ARG A 264 30.50 -18.99 -28.22
N ALA A 265 31.06 -20.07 -28.76
CA ALA A 265 30.42 -20.86 -29.81
C ALA A 265 29.11 -21.51 -29.31
N LEU A 266 29.12 -22.09 -28.11
CA LEU A 266 27.93 -22.65 -27.46
C LEU A 266 26.85 -21.56 -27.25
N LEU A 267 27.23 -20.39 -26.70
CA LEU A 267 26.31 -19.27 -26.50
C LEU A 267 25.79 -18.67 -27.82
N ALA A 268 26.56 -18.77 -28.91
CA ALA A 268 26.18 -18.31 -30.24
C ALA A 268 25.26 -19.27 -31.00
N GLY A 269 24.86 -20.40 -30.39
CA GLY A 269 23.85 -21.31 -30.94
C GLY A 269 24.33 -22.74 -31.18
N ASP A 270 25.62 -23.05 -31.03
CA ASP A 270 26.14 -24.43 -31.18
C ASP A 270 25.88 -25.30 -29.93
N ALA A 271 24.78 -25.05 -29.21
CA ALA A 271 24.50 -25.66 -27.91
C ALA A 271 23.73 -26.99 -27.99
N ALA A 272 23.52 -27.56 -29.17
CA ALA A 272 22.62 -28.69 -29.37
C ALA A 272 22.97 -29.89 -28.45
N GLU A 273 24.26 -30.20 -28.34
CA GLU A 273 24.74 -31.30 -27.49
C GLU A 273 24.50 -31.01 -26.00
N VAL A 274 24.73 -29.77 -25.55
CA VAL A 274 24.48 -29.33 -24.17
C VAL A 274 23.00 -29.43 -23.84
N VAL A 275 22.14 -28.92 -24.73
CA VAL A 275 20.68 -28.98 -24.58
C VAL A 275 20.21 -30.43 -24.52
N THR A 276 20.68 -31.31 -25.41
CA THR A 276 20.33 -32.74 -25.39
C THR A 276 20.79 -33.40 -24.10
N PHE A 277 21.99 -33.09 -23.60
CA PHE A 277 22.48 -33.60 -22.33
C PHE A 277 21.60 -33.16 -21.17
N VAL A 278 21.28 -31.87 -21.06
CA VAL A 278 20.42 -31.30 -20.01
C VAL A 278 19.02 -31.91 -20.05
N LYS A 279 18.43 -32.06 -21.24
CA LYS A 279 17.11 -32.69 -21.44
C LYS A 279 17.05 -34.17 -21.01
N ARG A 280 18.19 -34.86 -20.94
CA ARG A 280 18.27 -36.25 -20.46
C ARG A 280 18.46 -36.36 -18.94
N GLN A 281 18.71 -35.24 -18.26
CA GLN A 281 18.90 -35.25 -16.81
C GLN A 281 17.55 -35.30 -16.10
N ARG A 282 17.33 -36.30 -15.24
CA ARG A 282 16.17 -36.33 -14.32
C ARG A 282 16.07 -35.07 -13.45
N ARG A 283 17.19 -34.40 -13.20
CA ARG A 283 17.25 -33.13 -12.45
C ARG A 283 16.47 -32.01 -13.16
N LEU A 284 16.44 -31.99 -14.49
CA LEU A 284 15.65 -31.00 -15.23
C LEU A 284 14.14 -31.21 -14.96
N ASP A 285 13.67 -32.45 -15.01
CA ASP A 285 12.27 -32.77 -14.72
C ASP A 285 11.90 -32.40 -13.27
N GLN A 286 12.82 -32.61 -12.32
CA GLN A 286 12.67 -32.19 -10.93
C GLN A 286 12.55 -30.67 -10.80
N LEU A 287 13.43 -29.91 -11.47
CA LEU A 287 13.36 -28.44 -11.47
C LEU A 287 12.02 -27.95 -12.02
N MET A 288 11.60 -28.47 -13.18
CA MET A 288 10.33 -28.06 -13.79
C MET A 288 9.13 -28.44 -12.91
N ALA A 289 9.18 -29.55 -12.18
CA ALA A 289 8.14 -29.92 -11.22
C ALA A 289 8.11 -28.97 -10.01
N MET A 290 9.28 -28.63 -9.45
CA MET A 290 9.41 -27.67 -8.36
C MET A 290 8.94 -26.28 -8.78
N ASP A 291 9.31 -25.80 -9.98
CA ASP A 291 8.83 -24.53 -10.53
C ASP A 291 7.30 -24.47 -10.56
N ARG A 292 6.64 -25.52 -11.10
CA ARG A 292 5.17 -25.59 -11.11
C ARG A 292 4.57 -25.59 -9.71
N SER A 293 5.19 -26.29 -8.76
CA SER A 293 4.73 -26.33 -7.37
C SER A 293 4.90 -24.98 -6.66
N ILE A 294 6.03 -24.31 -6.85
CA ILE A 294 6.28 -22.95 -6.32
C ILE A 294 5.23 -21.99 -6.89
N SER A 295 5.04 -21.94 -8.21
CA SER A 295 4.04 -21.06 -8.82
C SER A 295 2.61 -21.32 -8.32
N ALA A 296 2.25 -22.60 -8.08
CA ALA A 296 0.95 -22.94 -7.52
C ALA A 296 0.79 -22.50 -6.05
N LEU A 297 1.86 -22.57 -5.26
CA LEU A 297 1.88 -22.07 -3.88
C LEU A 297 1.84 -20.53 -3.85
N ASP A 298 2.62 -19.85 -4.69
CA ASP A 298 2.61 -18.39 -4.82
C ASP A 298 1.22 -17.86 -5.16
N HIS A 299 0.54 -18.48 -6.12
CA HIS A 299 -0.83 -18.10 -6.46
C HIS A 299 -1.80 -18.28 -5.27
N ARG A 300 -1.65 -19.36 -4.49
CA ARG A 300 -2.46 -19.57 -3.27
C ARG A 300 -2.13 -18.55 -2.17
N LEU A 301 -0.85 -18.26 -1.99
CA LEU A 301 -0.36 -17.26 -1.05
C LEU A 301 -0.97 -15.90 -1.38
N LEU A 302 -0.91 -15.49 -2.64
CA LEU A 302 -1.47 -14.22 -3.10
C LEU A 302 -2.98 -14.13 -2.85
N LEU A 303 -3.74 -15.20 -3.12
CA LEU A 303 -5.17 -15.25 -2.81
C LEU A 303 -5.46 -15.10 -1.30
N HIS A 304 -4.61 -15.62 -0.43
CA HIS A 304 -4.73 -15.44 1.01
C HIS A 304 -4.36 -14.02 1.43
N GLN A 305 -3.29 -13.44 0.88
CA GLN A 305 -2.89 -12.05 1.12
C GLN A 305 -3.98 -11.06 0.70
N ARG A 306 -4.56 -11.19 -0.50
CA ARG A 306 -5.69 -10.36 -0.96
C ARG A 306 -6.90 -10.44 -0.03
N ARG A 307 -7.20 -11.64 0.51
CA ARG A 307 -8.27 -11.81 1.50
C ARG A 307 -7.92 -11.16 2.84
N ALA A 308 -6.69 -11.33 3.31
CA ALA A 308 -6.20 -10.73 4.55
C ALA A 308 -6.23 -9.20 4.47
N ALA A 309 -5.79 -8.62 3.36
CA ALA A 309 -5.85 -7.19 3.10
C ALA A 309 -7.28 -6.63 3.24
N ARG A 310 -8.29 -7.31 2.70
CA ARG A 310 -9.71 -6.90 2.88
C ARG A 310 -10.18 -6.93 4.33
N LEU A 311 -9.77 -7.95 5.10
CA LEU A 311 -10.10 -8.02 6.52
C LEU A 311 -9.39 -6.90 7.29
N GLU A 312 -8.14 -6.62 6.95
CA GLU A 312 -7.37 -5.56 7.58
C GLU A 312 -7.92 -4.16 7.27
N ARG A 313 -8.29 -3.88 6.03
CA ARG A 313 -8.97 -2.63 5.66
C ARG A 313 -10.24 -2.40 6.47
N TRP A 314 -11.00 -3.47 6.73
CA TRP A 314 -12.17 -3.42 7.61
C TRP A 314 -11.78 -3.14 9.07
N LEU A 315 -10.80 -3.87 9.61
CA LEU A 315 -10.34 -3.71 11.00
C LEU A 315 -9.78 -2.31 11.26
N ARG A 316 -9.02 -1.75 10.30
CA ARG A 316 -8.51 -0.38 10.36
C ARG A 316 -9.63 0.66 10.35
N ALA A 317 -10.65 0.48 9.51
CA ALA A 317 -11.81 1.37 9.50
C ALA A 317 -12.55 1.32 10.85
N ALA A 318 -12.76 0.13 11.41
CA ALA A 318 -13.36 -0.04 12.73
C ALA A 318 -12.50 0.60 13.84
N GLN A 319 -11.18 0.40 13.81
CA GLN A 319 -10.25 0.98 14.78
C GLN A 319 -10.21 2.49 14.70
N ARG A 320 -10.23 3.07 13.50
CA ARG A 320 -10.30 4.52 13.31
C ARG A 320 -11.54 5.09 14.00
N VAL A 321 -12.71 4.49 13.78
CA VAL A 321 -13.96 4.94 14.41
C VAL A 321 -13.88 4.87 15.93
N ALA A 322 -13.42 3.74 16.48
CA ALA A 322 -13.29 3.57 17.93
C ALA A 322 -12.30 4.57 18.53
N ASN A 323 -11.16 4.80 17.87
CA ASN A 323 -10.17 5.77 18.32
C ASN A 323 -10.70 7.21 18.25
N GLU A 324 -11.46 7.57 17.22
CA GLU A 324 -12.03 8.90 17.08
C GLU A 324 -13.08 9.16 18.16
N ALA A 325 -13.94 8.17 18.41
CA ALA A 325 -14.91 8.21 19.50
C ALA A 325 -14.23 8.40 20.87
N ALA A 326 -13.19 7.61 21.15
CA ALA A 326 -12.42 7.71 22.39
C ALA A 326 -11.76 9.09 22.54
N LEU A 327 -11.16 9.61 21.46
CA LEU A 327 -10.54 10.94 21.47
C LEU A 327 -11.57 12.04 21.78
N ARG A 328 -12.74 12.00 21.12
CA ARG A 328 -13.79 13.00 21.33
C ARG A 328 -14.42 12.90 22.72
N ALA A 329 -14.62 11.69 23.25
CA ALA A 329 -15.11 11.48 24.61
C ALA A 329 -14.12 11.98 25.68
N GLY A 330 -12.82 11.92 25.40
CA GLY A 330 -11.78 12.45 26.29
C GLY A 330 -11.76 13.98 26.43
N GLY A 331 -12.38 14.71 25.50
CA GLY A 331 -12.57 16.16 25.60
C GLY A 331 -11.33 17.03 25.35
N ASP A 332 -10.22 16.48 24.83
CA ASP A 332 -9.04 17.25 24.44
C ASP A 332 -9.32 18.04 23.15
N THR A 333 -9.73 19.29 23.31
CA THR A 333 -10.15 20.16 22.20
C THR A 333 -9.02 20.45 21.21
N ALA A 334 -7.76 20.49 21.66
CA ALA A 334 -6.61 20.72 20.78
C ALA A 334 -6.36 19.50 19.89
N ARG A 335 -6.43 18.29 20.45
CA ARG A 335 -6.32 17.05 19.67
C ARG A 335 -7.51 16.85 18.73
N VAL A 336 -8.72 17.19 19.16
CA VAL A 336 -9.90 17.14 18.29
C VAL A 336 -9.76 18.12 17.13
N ALA A 337 -9.30 19.34 17.38
CA ALA A 337 -9.05 20.33 16.31
C ALA A 337 -7.97 19.86 15.33
N ALA A 338 -6.90 19.22 15.83
CA ALA A 338 -5.85 18.64 14.98
C ALA A 338 -6.39 17.51 14.07
N LEU A 339 -7.21 16.61 14.61
CA LEU A 339 -7.88 15.56 13.84
C LEU A 339 -8.82 16.18 12.79
N ASP A 340 -9.61 17.18 13.16
CA ASP A 340 -10.55 17.84 12.26
C ASP A 340 -9.83 18.60 11.13
N ALA A 341 -8.67 19.20 11.39
CA ALA A 341 -7.82 19.80 10.37
C ALA A 341 -7.30 18.77 9.35
N LEU A 342 -6.83 17.61 9.82
CA LEU A 342 -6.38 16.52 8.95
C LEU A 342 -7.54 15.97 8.11
N ASN A 343 -8.70 15.71 8.73
CA ASN A 343 -9.91 15.28 8.02
C ASN A 343 -10.35 16.31 6.97
N ALA A 344 -10.27 17.61 7.28
CA ALA A 344 -10.60 18.67 6.32
C ALA A 344 -9.60 18.76 5.15
N CYS A 345 -8.32 18.42 5.37
CA CYS A 345 -7.35 18.29 4.28
C CYS A 345 -7.66 17.07 3.39
N GLU A 346 -8.00 15.93 4.00
CA GLU A 346 -8.38 14.72 3.28
C GLU A 346 -9.71 14.88 2.54
N ALA A 347 -10.59 15.77 3.00
CA ALA A 347 -11.86 16.08 2.36
C ALA A 347 -11.76 17.04 1.15
N LEU A 348 -10.54 17.39 0.71
CA LEU A 348 -10.37 18.21 -0.51
C LEU A 348 -11.04 17.55 -1.72
N ALA A 349 -11.81 18.31 -2.48
CA ALA A 349 -12.52 17.84 -3.68
C ALA A 349 -11.85 18.44 -4.95
N PRO A 350 -10.99 17.67 -5.65
CA PRO A 350 -10.19 18.20 -6.77
C PRO A 350 -11.00 18.45 -8.05
N VAL A 351 -12.19 17.88 -8.18
CA VAL A 351 -13.02 17.96 -9.38
C VAL A 351 -14.38 18.56 -9.02
N LYS A 352 -14.85 19.53 -9.82
CA LYS A 352 -16.28 19.88 -9.83
C LYS A 352 -17.02 18.78 -10.57
N THR A 353 -17.90 18.08 -9.86
CA THR A 353 -18.77 17.02 -10.39
C THR A 353 -19.45 17.51 -11.68
N PRO A 354 -19.34 16.79 -12.81
CA PRO A 354 -20.01 17.19 -14.04
C PRO A 354 -21.53 17.28 -13.79
N GLY A 355 -22.09 18.49 -13.88
CA GLY A 355 -23.53 18.73 -13.72
C GLY A 355 -23.99 19.28 -12.36
N ALA A 356 -23.08 19.62 -11.44
CA ALA A 356 -23.47 20.39 -10.25
C ALA A 356 -24.00 21.78 -10.68
N PRO A 357 -25.24 22.17 -10.31
CA PRO A 357 -25.72 23.53 -10.57
C PRO A 357 -24.79 24.53 -9.88
N PRO A 358 -24.58 25.73 -10.47
CA PRO A 358 -23.78 26.75 -9.81
C PRO A 358 -24.37 27.04 -8.43
N ALA A 359 -23.50 27.06 -7.40
CA ALA A 359 -23.90 27.50 -6.08
C ALA A 359 -24.52 28.90 -6.21
N SER A 360 -25.78 29.03 -5.82
CA SER A 360 -26.46 30.33 -5.80
C SER A 360 -25.70 31.30 -4.90
N PRO A 361 -25.59 32.57 -5.30
CA PRO A 361 -24.85 33.60 -4.56
C PRO A 361 -25.40 33.88 -3.16
#